data_AF-M3FRT8-F1
#
_entry.id   AF-M3FRT8-F1
#
_cell.length_a   1.000
_cell.length_b   1.000
_cell.length_c   1.000
_cell.angle_alpha   90.00
_cell.angle_beta   90.00
_cell.angle_gamma   90.00
#
_symmetry.space_group_name_H-M   'P 1'
#
loop_
_entity.id
_entity.type
_entity.pdbx_description
1 polymer ?
#
loop_
_entity_poly.entity_id
_entity_poly.type
_entity_poly.pdbx_seq_one_letter_code
_entity_poly.pdbx_strand_id
1 'polypeptide(L)'
;MDSQDRIVQIQDGDNAILGTYWYDEGGFRIRKSSLEPKNNVFSNVEILYPSKFFGLEFIESENVITSVNNVYLNGVRIAALNEAGALAYYLTDQVDSVSTVLDDEGNTLSQMQYLPYGETFVQRGDLNFSPKFNSQELDRESGFYFFNARFYDPGIARFTSADTLIPDEYNSQAWNRFAYVYNNPIGAKDPTGHAPQKSCGPEYCGGGFGGGGDGFSHWANRSKNSDAGQGPSSGGVRGSSGNSGSSSRIGSTKGSNNASNANRTTGVKANSDIKSRTPVGKSSSGQNINAYGEKLGPSGKPMRHSQQHSTQKSAKDAAQRDGNKRQPIKHVKPENGQNDHYHSVDRKGEPVSNGVHHEFFK
;
A
#
# COMPACT_ATOMS: atom_id res chain seq x y z
N MET A 1 22.91 24.26 5.11
CA MET A 1 22.66 23.46 3.90
C MET A 1 23.99 22.99 3.33
N ASP A 2 24.00 21.89 2.57
CA ASP A 2 25.16 21.51 1.74
C ASP A 2 25.08 22.09 0.32
N SER A 3 26.01 21.72 -0.56
CA SER A 3 26.07 22.19 -1.95
C SER A 3 24.98 21.61 -2.87
N GLN A 4 24.17 20.68 -2.37
CA GLN A 4 23.02 20.09 -3.07
C GLN A 4 21.68 20.61 -2.50
N ASP A 5 21.72 21.72 -1.76
CA ASP A 5 20.55 22.35 -1.11
C ASP A 5 19.82 21.44 -0.10
N ARG A 6 20.56 20.50 0.53
CA ARG A 6 20.00 19.63 1.58
C ARG A 6 20.30 20.19 2.97
N ILE A 7 19.33 20.08 3.89
CA ILE A 7 19.53 20.46 5.29
C ILE A 7 20.48 19.46 5.94
N VAL A 8 21.66 19.93 6.37
CA VAL A 8 22.64 19.12 7.13
C VAL A 8 22.61 19.41 8.62
N GLN A 9 22.07 20.56 9.03
CA GLN A 9 22.04 20.99 10.42
C GLN A 9 20.91 22.00 10.64
N ILE A 10 20.29 21.94 11.81
CA ILE A 10 19.30 22.90 12.31
C ILE A 10 19.73 23.39 13.69
N GLN A 11 19.58 24.69 13.91
CA GLN A 11 19.94 25.37 15.13
C GLN A 11 18.76 26.22 15.63
N ASP A 12 18.70 26.45 16.94
CA ASP A 12 17.80 27.45 17.51
C ASP A 12 18.36 28.88 17.39
N GLY A 13 17.64 29.86 17.94
CA GLY A 13 18.04 31.27 17.93
C GLY A 13 19.32 31.56 18.74
N ASP A 14 19.72 30.66 19.63
CA ASP A 14 20.93 30.76 20.46
C ASP A 14 22.11 29.96 19.87
N ASN A 15 21.95 29.41 18.66
CA ASN A 15 22.90 28.55 17.94
C ASN A 15 23.11 27.16 18.56
N ALA A 16 22.23 26.71 19.45
CA ALA A 16 22.25 25.32 19.90
C ALA A 16 21.82 24.41 18.74
N ILE A 17 22.57 23.33 18.52
CA ILE A 17 22.27 22.37 17.47
C ILE A 17 21.08 21.51 17.92
N LEU A 18 19.97 21.63 17.19
CA LEU A 18 18.75 20.85 17.43
C LEU A 18 18.76 19.53 16.65
N GLY A 19 19.36 19.54 15.46
CA GLY A 19 19.46 18.36 14.60
C GLY A 19 20.61 18.43 13.62
N THR A 20 21.14 17.26 13.26
CA THR A 20 22.17 17.09 12.22
C THR A 20 21.80 15.88 11.34
N TYR A 21 22.03 16.00 10.04
CA TYR A 21 21.63 15.00 9.05
C TYR A 21 22.78 14.66 8.11
N TRP A 22 22.84 13.40 7.72
CA TRP A 22 23.80 12.90 6.73
C TRP A 22 23.07 12.14 5.65
N TYR A 23 23.55 12.33 4.43
CA TYR A 23 22.98 11.75 3.23
C TYR A 23 24.06 10.98 2.47
N ASP A 24 23.65 9.97 1.72
CA ASP A 24 24.49 9.38 0.70
C ASP A 24 24.57 10.28 -0.55
N GLU A 25 25.34 9.83 -1.54
CA GLU A 25 25.48 10.50 -2.84
C GLU A 25 24.16 10.53 -3.62
N GLY A 26 23.28 9.56 -3.38
CA GLY A 26 21.95 9.46 -3.99
C GLY A 26 20.90 10.36 -3.36
N GLY A 27 21.24 11.08 -2.28
CA GLY A 27 20.30 11.95 -1.55
C GLY A 27 19.47 11.23 -0.48
N PHE A 28 19.67 9.93 -0.28
CA PHE A 28 18.99 9.21 0.78
C PHE A 28 19.61 9.57 2.14
N ARG A 29 18.77 9.92 3.12
CA ARG A 29 19.20 10.20 4.48
C ARG A 29 19.66 8.91 5.15
N ILE A 30 20.94 8.80 5.45
CA ILE A 30 21.56 7.62 6.06
C ILE A 30 21.71 7.75 7.57
N ARG A 31 21.66 8.97 8.10
CA ARG A 31 21.77 9.25 9.54
C ARG A 31 21.06 10.54 9.90
N LYS A 32 20.48 10.56 11.09
CA LYS A 32 19.93 11.73 11.77
C LYS A 32 20.38 11.70 13.23
N SER A 33 20.75 12.85 13.78
CA SER A 33 20.91 13.07 15.21
C SER A 33 20.03 14.25 15.58
N SER A 34 19.24 14.11 16.64
CA SER A 34 18.28 15.12 17.07
C SER A 34 18.23 15.21 18.59
N LEU A 35 18.08 16.43 19.09
CA LEU A 35 17.88 16.69 20.50
C LEU A 35 16.40 16.54 20.83
N GLU A 36 16.04 15.48 21.56
CA GLU A 36 14.66 15.18 21.93
C GLU A 36 14.43 15.30 23.44
N PRO A 37 13.25 15.77 23.88
CA PRO A 37 12.87 15.74 25.28
C PRO A 37 12.60 14.29 25.73
N LYS A 38 13.37 13.80 26.71
CA LYS A 38 13.21 12.51 27.39
C LYS A 38 13.16 12.76 28.89
N ASN A 39 12.06 12.40 29.57
CA ASN A 39 11.90 12.56 31.02
C ASN A 39 12.24 13.97 31.56
N ASN A 40 11.79 15.02 30.87
CA ASN A 40 12.09 16.44 31.17
C ASN A 40 13.55 16.89 31.00
N VAL A 41 14.39 16.06 30.40
CA VAL A 41 15.76 16.40 30.01
C VAL A 41 15.90 16.24 28.51
N PHE A 42 16.70 17.09 27.86
CA PHE A 42 17.02 16.88 26.46
C PHE A 42 18.12 15.82 26.32
N SER A 43 17.89 14.83 25.47
CA SER A 43 18.83 13.74 25.17
C SER A 43 19.06 13.70 23.66
N ASN A 44 20.28 13.36 23.26
CA ASN A 44 20.52 13.04 21.86
C ASN A 44 19.84 11.70 21.51
N VAL A 45 19.13 11.70 20.39
CA VAL A 45 18.60 10.51 19.74
C VAL A 45 19.24 10.44 18.36
N GLU A 46 19.86 9.30 18.07
CA GLU A 46 20.50 9.05 16.80
C GLU A 46 19.76 7.93 16.06
N ILE A 47 19.43 8.18 14.79
CA ILE A 47 18.83 7.19 13.92
C ILE A 47 19.75 6.95 12.74
N LEU A 48 20.13 5.69 12.53
CA LEU A 48 20.82 5.22 11.34
C LEU A 48 19.81 4.54 10.40
N TYR A 49 19.92 4.85 9.12
CA TYR A 49 19.09 4.30 8.07
C TYR A 49 19.95 3.47 7.10
N PRO A 50 20.24 2.20 7.40
CA PRO A 50 20.91 1.31 6.43
C PRO A 50 20.10 1.14 5.13
N SER A 51 18.77 1.23 5.21
CA SER A 51 17.89 1.28 4.05
C SER A 51 16.54 1.90 4.44
N LYS A 52 15.66 2.16 3.46
CA LYS A 52 14.28 2.58 3.75
C LYS A 52 13.47 1.56 4.58
N PHE A 53 13.89 0.30 4.60
CA PHE A 53 13.18 -0.79 5.27
C PHE A 53 13.67 -1.05 6.69
N PHE A 54 14.83 -0.52 7.08
CA PHE A 54 15.47 -0.85 8.34
C PHE A 54 16.14 0.36 8.96
N GLY A 55 15.87 0.60 10.23
CA GLY A 55 16.50 1.65 11.03
C GLY A 55 17.06 1.12 12.33
N LEU A 56 18.09 1.79 12.84
CA LEU A 56 18.62 1.60 14.20
C LEU A 56 18.47 2.93 14.94
N GLU A 57 17.80 2.92 16.07
CA GLU A 57 17.63 4.08 16.95
C GLU A 57 18.46 3.89 18.21
N PHE A 58 19.34 4.85 18.49
CA PHE A 58 20.13 4.92 19.73
C PHE A 58 19.67 6.11 20.56
N ILE A 59 19.27 5.85 21.80
CA ILE A 59 18.85 6.89 22.76
C ILE A 59 19.95 7.02 23.81
N GLU A 60 20.66 8.15 23.81
CA GLU A 60 21.85 8.35 24.66
C GLU A 60 21.54 8.23 26.16
N SER A 61 20.45 8.87 26.62
CA SER A 61 20.05 8.86 28.04
C SER A 61 19.68 7.47 28.57
N GLU A 62 19.24 6.57 27.70
CA GLU A 62 18.88 5.19 28.07
C GLU A 62 20.05 4.23 27.81
N ASN A 63 21.03 4.64 27.00
CA ASN A 63 22.10 3.80 26.50
C ASN A 63 21.57 2.51 25.85
N VAL A 64 20.49 2.66 25.08
CA VAL A 64 19.78 1.56 24.40
C VAL A 64 19.83 1.79 22.90
N ILE A 65 20.09 0.72 22.15
CA ILE A 65 19.90 0.63 20.70
C ILE A 65 18.67 -0.23 20.45
N THR A 66 17.74 0.23 19.62
CA THR A 66 16.61 -0.55 19.13
C THR A 66 16.62 -0.60 17.61
N SER A 67 16.19 -1.73 17.05
CA SER A 67 16.00 -1.87 15.60
C SER A 67 14.54 -1.81 15.21
N VAL A 68 14.26 -1.23 14.04
CA VAL A 68 12.92 -1.11 13.47
C VAL A 68 12.92 -1.57 12.01
N ASN A 69 12.09 -2.56 11.71
CA ASN A 69 11.77 -3.02 10.36
C ASN A 69 10.49 -2.35 9.86
N ASN A 70 10.59 -1.58 8.78
CA ASN A 70 9.47 -0.91 8.13
C ASN A 70 8.95 -1.75 6.96
N VAL A 71 7.63 -2.00 6.94
CA VAL A 71 6.94 -2.76 5.89
C VAL A 71 6.20 -1.82 4.97
N TYR A 72 6.44 -1.96 3.67
CA TYR A 72 5.84 -1.11 2.63
C TYR A 72 4.97 -1.91 1.67
N LEU A 73 3.84 -1.33 1.28
CA LEU A 73 2.98 -1.82 0.21
C LEU A 73 2.73 -0.67 -0.77
N ASN A 74 3.03 -0.89 -2.06
CA ASN A 74 2.88 0.12 -3.12
C ASN A 74 3.56 1.47 -2.79
N GLY A 75 4.68 1.45 -2.06
CA GLY A 75 5.42 2.64 -1.67
C GLY A 75 4.90 3.35 -0.41
N VAL A 76 3.83 2.86 0.20
CA VAL A 76 3.25 3.39 1.46
C VAL A 76 3.71 2.52 2.63
N ARG A 77 4.10 3.13 3.75
CA ARG A 77 4.51 2.40 4.96
C ARG A 77 3.25 1.90 5.68
N ILE A 78 3.03 0.60 5.70
CA ILE A 78 1.82 -0.02 6.27
C ILE A 78 2.03 -0.62 7.66
N ALA A 79 3.27 -0.92 8.03
CA ALA A 79 3.60 -1.38 9.36
C ALA A 79 5.05 -1.09 9.75
N ALA A 80 5.34 -1.17 11.05
CA ALA A 80 6.67 -1.26 11.60
C ALA A 80 6.74 -2.34 12.69
N LEU A 81 7.88 -3.03 12.78
CA LEU A 81 8.16 -4.09 13.74
C LEU A 81 9.48 -3.78 14.44
N ASN A 82 9.53 -3.88 15.77
CA ASN A 82 10.81 -3.82 16.49
C ASN A 82 11.38 -5.22 16.78
N GLU A 83 12.61 -5.28 17.26
CA GLU A 83 13.28 -6.54 17.64
C GLU A 83 12.59 -7.35 18.75
N ALA A 84 11.78 -6.70 19.59
CA ALA A 84 11.00 -7.37 20.62
C ALA A 84 9.72 -8.04 20.07
N GLY A 85 9.44 -7.89 18.77
CA GLY A 85 8.25 -8.41 18.13
C GLY A 85 7.02 -7.49 18.21
N ALA A 86 7.16 -6.29 18.80
CA ALA A 86 6.07 -5.33 18.88
C ALA A 86 5.79 -4.73 17.49
N LEU A 87 4.51 -4.72 17.13
CA LEU A 87 4.05 -4.36 15.79
C LEU A 87 3.15 -3.13 15.85
N ALA A 88 3.31 -2.25 14.89
CA ALA A 88 2.43 -1.11 14.67
C ALA A 88 1.91 -1.12 13.23
N TYR A 89 0.59 -1.14 13.04
CA TYR A 89 -0.06 -1.02 11.74
C TYR A 89 -0.50 0.42 11.49
N TYR A 90 -0.16 0.95 10.33
CA TYR A 90 -0.48 2.32 9.92
C TYR A 90 -1.69 2.32 9.00
N LEU A 91 -2.80 2.91 9.46
CA LEU A 91 -4.02 3.12 8.67
C LEU A 91 -4.01 4.55 8.16
N THR A 92 -4.09 4.70 6.84
CA THR A 92 -3.90 5.97 6.15
C THR A 92 -5.17 6.53 5.52
N ASP A 93 -5.16 7.84 5.26
CA ASP A 93 -6.19 8.55 4.48
C ASP A 93 -5.95 8.47 2.96
N GLN A 94 -6.73 9.22 2.17
CA GLN A 94 -6.67 9.18 0.70
C GLN A 94 -5.36 9.69 0.08
N VAL A 95 -4.53 10.40 0.83
CA VAL A 95 -3.19 10.87 0.40
C VAL A 95 -2.06 10.15 1.15
N ASP A 96 -2.40 9.06 1.82
CA ASP A 96 -1.52 8.20 2.61
C ASP A 96 -0.99 8.83 3.91
N SER A 97 -1.70 9.81 4.47
CA SER A 97 -1.39 10.31 5.82
C SER A 97 -1.87 9.35 6.88
N VAL A 98 -1.04 9.06 7.87
CA VAL A 98 -1.36 8.12 8.95
C VAL A 98 -2.45 8.71 9.85
N SER A 99 -3.66 8.15 9.81
CA SER A 99 -4.78 8.59 10.65
C SER A 99 -4.90 7.78 11.94
N THR A 100 -4.61 6.49 11.90
CA THR A 100 -4.72 5.61 13.06
C THR A 100 -3.57 4.61 13.07
N VAL A 101 -3.04 4.33 14.26
CA VAL A 101 -2.03 3.29 14.49
C VAL A 101 -2.61 2.24 15.42
N LEU A 102 -2.52 0.98 15.02
CA LEU A 102 -3.01 -0.16 15.78
C LEU A 102 -1.85 -1.07 16.20
N ASP A 103 -1.99 -1.76 17.33
CA ASP A 103 -1.12 -2.90 17.67
C ASP A 103 -1.55 -4.18 16.93
N ASP A 104 -0.90 -5.31 17.24
CA ASP A 104 -1.19 -6.63 16.66
C ASP A 104 -2.52 -7.23 17.12
N GLU A 105 -3.08 -6.74 18.23
CA GLU A 105 -4.39 -7.12 18.77
C GLU A 105 -5.53 -6.25 18.21
N GLY A 106 -5.20 -5.18 17.49
CA GLY A 106 -6.15 -4.22 16.91
C GLY A 106 -6.56 -3.10 17.88
N ASN A 107 -5.87 -2.93 19.01
CA ASN A 107 -6.08 -1.79 19.89
C ASN A 107 -5.44 -0.53 19.30
N THR A 108 -6.07 0.61 19.54
CA THR A 108 -5.54 1.90 19.06
C THR A 108 -4.37 2.37 19.90
N LEU A 109 -3.19 2.48 19.28
CA LEU A 109 -1.99 3.07 19.85
C LEU A 109 -1.94 4.59 19.66
N SER A 110 -2.36 5.08 18.48
CA SER A 110 -2.35 6.50 18.15
C SER A 110 -3.47 6.88 17.19
N GLN A 111 -3.98 8.10 17.32
CA GLN A 111 -4.92 8.70 16.38
C GLN A 111 -4.46 10.10 16.00
N MET A 112 -4.54 10.41 14.71
CA MET A 112 -4.01 11.64 14.13
C MET A 112 -4.99 12.22 13.11
N GLN A 113 -5.07 13.54 13.08
CA GLN A 113 -5.78 14.31 12.06
C GLN A 113 -4.89 15.48 11.64
N TYR A 114 -4.94 15.82 10.35
CA TYR A 114 -4.13 16.87 9.76
C TYR A 114 -5.01 17.97 9.18
N LEU A 115 -4.51 19.20 9.22
CA LEU A 115 -4.98 20.25 8.32
C LEU A 115 -4.58 19.90 6.87
N PRO A 116 -5.20 20.52 5.85
CA PRO A 116 -4.97 20.15 4.45
C PRO A 116 -3.51 20.09 4.03
N TYR A 117 -2.66 20.94 4.60
CA TYR A 117 -1.23 21.03 4.28
C TYR A 117 -0.33 20.28 5.28
N GLY A 118 -0.87 19.33 6.04
CA GLY A 118 -0.08 18.39 6.84
C GLY A 118 0.32 18.86 8.24
N GLU A 119 -0.10 20.06 8.66
CA GLU A 119 -0.03 20.45 10.07
C GLU A 119 -0.90 19.50 10.90
N THR A 120 -0.35 18.96 11.99
CA THR A 120 -1.10 18.07 12.89
C THR A 120 -2.16 18.88 13.62
N PHE A 121 -3.43 18.61 13.36
CA PHE A 121 -4.57 19.26 14.00
C PHE A 121 -4.95 18.58 15.32
N VAL A 122 -4.98 17.26 15.32
CA VAL A 122 -5.27 16.44 16.51
C VAL A 122 -4.29 15.29 16.54
N GLN A 123 -3.72 15.03 17.72
CA GLN A 123 -2.98 13.81 17.99
C GLN A 123 -3.30 13.30 19.39
N ARG A 124 -3.57 11.99 19.51
CA ARG A 124 -3.87 11.31 20.77
C ARG A 124 -3.18 9.97 20.85
N GLY A 125 -2.89 9.51 22.06
CA GLY A 125 -2.15 8.27 22.30
C GLY A 125 -0.65 8.46 22.17
N ASP A 126 0.05 7.44 21.67
CA ASP A 126 1.48 7.51 21.46
C ASP A 126 1.84 8.51 20.34
N LEU A 127 2.80 9.38 20.65
CA LEU A 127 3.26 10.42 19.73
C LEU A 127 4.48 9.98 18.91
N ASN A 128 5.05 8.82 19.23
CA ASN A 128 6.39 8.40 18.82
C ASN A 128 6.48 7.75 17.44
N PHE A 129 5.35 7.40 16.82
CA PHE A 129 5.37 6.82 15.47
C PHE A 129 5.97 7.76 14.43
N SER A 130 7.01 7.28 13.74
CA SER A 130 7.75 8.00 12.69
C SER A 130 6.88 8.48 11.52
N PRO A 131 6.06 7.64 10.84
CA PRO A 131 5.31 8.09 9.68
C PRO A 131 4.09 8.92 10.11
N LYS A 132 3.84 10.00 9.37
CA LYS A 132 2.82 11.01 9.68
C LYS A 132 2.09 11.42 8.39
N PHE A 133 2.04 12.71 8.05
CA PHE A 133 1.44 13.20 6.79
C PHE A 133 2.10 12.56 5.57
N ASN A 134 1.28 12.06 4.64
CA ASN A 134 1.69 11.35 3.42
C ASN A 134 2.74 10.24 3.64
N SER A 135 2.66 9.58 4.80
CA SER A 135 3.61 8.55 5.26
C SER A 135 5.06 9.01 5.37
N GLN A 136 5.29 10.33 5.44
CA GLN A 136 6.61 10.91 5.62
C GLN A 136 6.97 11.04 7.09
N GLU A 137 8.26 11.09 7.37
CA GLU A 137 8.79 11.33 8.71
C GLU A 137 8.73 12.82 9.05
N LEU A 138 8.17 13.14 10.22
CA LEU A 138 8.21 14.49 10.79
C LEU A 138 9.43 14.61 11.70
N ASP A 139 10.36 15.49 11.33
CA ASP A 139 11.52 15.82 12.14
C ASP A 139 11.14 16.86 13.20
N ARG A 140 10.83 16.39 14.41
CA ARG A 140 10.31 17.22 15.52
C ARG A 140 11.18 18.43 15.86
N GLU A 141 12.50 18.26 15.76
CA GLU A 141 13.48 19.31 16.04
C GLU A 141 13.38 20.49 15.07
N SER A 142 12.77 20.27 13.91
CA SER A 142 12.58 21.28 12.86
C SER A 142 11.12 21.66 12.62
N GLY A 143 10.19 20.75 12.92
CA GLY A 143 8.79 20.86 12.50
C GLY A 143 8.56 20.53 11.01
N PHE A 144 9.59 20.08 10.29
CA PHE A 144 9.51 19.78 8.87
C PHE A 144 9.37 18.29 8.59
N TYR A 145 8.69 17.99 7.49
CA TYR A 145 8.63 16.65 6.93
C TYR A 145 9.80 16.41 5.99
N PHE A 146 10.43 15.24 6.09
CA PHE A 146 11.46 14.83 5.15
C PHE A 146 10.84 14.03 3.98
N PHE A 147 10.81 14.64 2.79
CA PHE A 147 10.25 14.08 1.56
C PHE A 147 11.32 13.47 0.64
N ASN A 148 12.38 12.90 1.21
CA ASN A 148 13.59 12.39 0.52
C ASN A 148 14.43 13.48 -0.18
N ALA A 149 13.87 14.18 -1.16
CA ALA A 149 14.61 15.20 -1.91
C ALA A 149 14.63 16.56 -1.19
N ARG A 150 13.55 16.89 -0.48
CA ARG A 150 13.34 18.21 0.11
C ARG A 150 12.68 18.10 1.47
N PHE A 151 12.87 19.15 2.27
CA PHE A 151 12.12 19.35 3.49
C PHE A 151 10.87 20.15 3.19
N TYR A 152 9.75 19.74 3.79
CA TYR A 152 8.46 20.38 3.63
C TYR A 152 8.04 20.99 4.96
N ASP A 153 7.75 22.29 4.94
CA ASP A 153 7.20 23.02 6.07
C ASP A 153 5.67 23.07 5.94
N PRO A 154 4.94 22.33 6.80
CA PRO A 154 3.48 22.34 6.77
C PRO A 154 2.90 23.69 7.21
N GLY A 155 3.59 24.45 8.07
CA GLY A 155 3.10 25.72 8.64
C GLY A 155 3.05 26.86 7.62
N ILE A 156 3.90 26.84 6.60
CA ILE A 156 3.82 27.75 5.45
C ILE A 156 3.31 27.06 4.18
N ALA A 157 2.92 25.79 4.28
CA ALA A 157 2.41 24.97 3.19
C ALA A 157 3.36 24.83 1.97
N ARG A 158 4.69 24.85 2.18
CA ARG A 158 5.68 24.86 1.08
C ARG A 158 6.94 24.04 1.39
N PHE A 159 7.65 23.67 0.33
CA PHE A 159 9.01 23.14 0.48
C PHE A 159 9.96 24.25 0.93
N THR A 160 10.96 23.89 1.72
CA THR A 160 11.96 24.83 2.25
C THR A 160 13.08 25.14 1.24
N SER A 161 13.19 24.34 0.17
CA SER A 161 14.12 24.53 -0.93
C SER A 161 13.41 24.44 -2.30
N ALA A 162 14.00 25.10 -3.30
CA ALA A 162 13.49 25.08 -4.66
C ALA A 162 13.71 23.70 -5.29
N ASP A 163 12.68 23.15 -5.95
CA ASP A 163 12.76 21.90 -6.69
C ASP A 163 13.85 21.92 -7.75
N THR A 164 14.74 20.94 -7.84
CA THR A 164 15.73 20.86 -8.92
C THR A 164 15.10 20.52 -10.28
N LEU A 165 13.84 20.08 -10.28
CA LEU A 165 13.08 19.68 -11.46
C LEU A 165 11.84 20.57 -11.64
N ILE A 166 11.36 20.63 -12.88
CA ILE A 166 10.03 21.16 -13.19
C ILE A 166 9.19 19.94 -13.60
N PRO A 167 8.21 19.50 -12.79
CA PRO A 167 7.54 18.22 -13.02
C PRO A 167 6.61 18.21 -14.23
N ASP A 168 6.14 19.38 -14.68
CA ASP A 168 5.27 19.54 -15.85
C ASP A 168 5.45 20.94 -16.45
N GLU A 169 6.26 21.06 -17.51
CA GLU A 169 6.59 22.35 -18.11
C GLU A 169 5.39 23.05 -18.74
N TYR A 170 4.32 22.31 -19.07
CA TYR A 170 3.10 22.83 -19.69
C TYR A 170 2.08 23.34 -18.67
N ASN A 171 2.29 23.06 -17.38
CA ASN A 171 1.46 23.56 -16.30
C ASN A 171 2.13 24.76 -15.62
N SER A 172 1.51 25.94 -15.71
CA SER A 172 2.04 27.16 -15.09
C SER A 172 2.25 27.04 -13.58
N GLN A 173 1.50 26.16 -12.88
CA GLN A 173 1.69 25.91 -11.46
C GLN A 173 3.01 25.18 -11.15
N ALA A 174 3.54 24.38 -12.08
CA ALA A 174 4.79 23.64 -11.90
C ALA A 174 6.03 24.54 -11.87
N TRP A 175 5.93 25.76 -12.41
CA TRP A 175 7.01 26.73 -12.40
C TRP A 175 7.24 27.35 -11.02
N ASN A 176 6.30 27.21 -10.09
CA ASN A 176 6.55 27.53 -8.68
C ASN A 176 7.29 26.37 -8.01
N ARG A 177 8.62 26.46 -8.00
CA ARG A 177 9.55 25.44 -7.46
C ARG A 177 9.44 25.19 -5.95
N PHE A 178 8.67 26.01 -5.22
CA PHE A 178 8.41 25.82 -3.78
C PHE A 178 7.00 25.30 -3.50
N ALA A 179 6.13 25.25 -4.51
CA ALA A 179 4.75 24.84 -4.33
C ALA A 179 4.63 23.36 -3.98
N TYR A 180 3.75 23.08 -3.03
CA TYR A 180 3.35 21.73 -2.73
C TYR A 180 2.17 21.32 -3.61
N VAL A 181 2.36 20.26 -4.41
CA VAL A 181 1.31 19.57 -5.20
C VAL A 181 0.35 20.47 -5.97
N TYR A 182 0.88 21.49 -6.65
CA TYR A 182 0.09 22.49 -7.39
C TYR A 182 -0.99 23.18 -6.55
N ASN A 183 -0.74 23.32 -5.24
CA ASN A 183 -1.65 23.86 -4.23
C ASN A 183 -2.96 23.05 -4.06
N ASN A 184 -2.93 21.73 -4.32
CA ASN A 184 -4.07 20.83 -4.11
C ASN A 184 -3.68 19.61 -3.23
N PRO A 185 -3.47 19.79 -1.91
CA PRO A 185 -2.99 18.73 -1.03
C PRO A 185 -4.06 17.72 -0.60
N ILE A 186 -5.33 17.97 -0.92
CA ILE A 186 -6.43 17.03 -0.66
C ILE A 186 -6.51 15.96 -1.76
N GLY A 187 -6.27 16.37 -3.01
CA GLY A 187 -6.38 15.51 -4.19
C GLY A 187 -5.05 14.99 -4.74
N ALA A 188 -3.92 15.34 -4.11
CA ALA A 188 -2.60 14.93 -4.55
C ALA A 188 -1.60 14.88 -3.39
N LYS A 189 -0.58 14.05 -3.58
CA LYS A 189 0.60 13.92 -2.71
C LYS A 189 1.87 14.00 -3.55
N ASP A 190 3.02 14.25 -2.94
CA ASP A 190 4.32 14.13 -3.60
C ASP A 190 5.19 13.14 -2.84
N PRO A 191 5.29 11.86 -3.21
CA PRO A 191 6.05 10.88 -2.42
C PRO A 191 7.57 11.02 -2.53
N THR A 192 8.06 11.78 -3.52
CA THR A 192 9.49 11.90 -3.81
C THR A 192 10.06 13.27 -3.45
N GLY A 193 9.20 14.23 -3.15
CA GLY A 193 9.56 15.63 -3.02
C GLY A 193 9.94 16.27 -4.35
N HIS A 194 9.45 15.78 -5.49
CA HIS A 194 9.73 16.34 -6.82
C HIS A 194 8.51 16.38 -7.74
N ALA A 195 7.56 15.47 -7.55
CA ALA A 195 6.54 15.21 -8.55
C ALA A 195 5.18 14.94 -7.87
N PRO A 196 4.19 15.82 -8.07
CA PRO A 196 2.84 15.59 -7.60
C PRO A 196 2.22 14.34 -8.26
N GLN A 197 1.61 13.51 -7.44
CA GLN A 197 0.82 12.35 -7.82
C GLN A 197 -0.60 12.56 -7.34
N LYS A 198 -1.58 12.46 -8.25
CA LYS A 198 -3.00 12.53 -7.89
C LYS A 198 -3.36 11.35 -6.98
N SER A 199 -4.15 11.59 -5.96
CA SER A 199 -4.75 10.51 -5.18
C SER A 199 -5.76 9.77 -6.05
N CYS A 200 -5.37 8.62 -6.59
CA CYS A 200 -6.31 7.72 -7.23
C CYS A 200 -7.09 7.00 -6.13
N GLY A 201 -8.35 7.37 -5.94
CA GLY A 201 -9.29 6.51 -5.23
C GLY A 201 -9.37 5.13 -5.90
N PRO A 202 -9.89 4.09 -5.22
CA PRO A 202 -9.92 2.71 -5.72
C PRO A 202 -10.65 2.53 -7.06
N GLU A 203 -11.35 3.54 -7.55
CA GLU A 203 -12.10 3.55 -8.81
C GLU A 203 -11.27 3.92 -10.05
N TYR A 204 -10.01 4.39 -9.91
CA TYR A 204 -9.17 4.86 -11.04
C TYR A 204 -7.81 4.16 -11.17
N CYS A 205 -7.55 3.05 -10.47
CA CYS A 205 -6.39 2.19 -10.73
C CYS A 205 -6.61 1.25 -11.94
N GLY A 206 -7.29 1.74 -12.97
CA GLY A 206 -7.74 0.97 -14.12
C GLY A 206 -7.87 1.84 -15.37
N GLY A 207 -6.74 2.36 -15.86
CA GLY A 207 -6.64 2.89 -17.22
C GLY A 207 -6.83 4.40 -17.33
N GLY A 208 -5.79 5.08 -17.83
CA GLY A 208 -5.98 6.37 -18.49
C GLY A 208 -4.96 7.46 -18.22
N PHE A 209 -3.99 7.30 -17.31
CA PHE A 209 -2.72 8.05 -17.32
C PHE A 209 -1.66 7.15 -16.66
N GLY A 210 -0.84 6.51 -17.48
CA GLY A 210 0.25 5.66 -17.02
C GLY A 210 1.31 6.49 -16.31
N GLY A 211 1.27 6.46 -14.98
CA GLY A 211 2.30 6.99 -14.08
C GLY A 211 2.32 6.24 -12.74
N GLY A 212 1.78 5.02 -12.73
CA GLY A 212 1.81 4.14 -11.57
C GLY A 212 3.06 3.25 -11.63
N GLY A 213 4.06 3.58 -10.82
CA GLY A 213 4.95 2.57 -10.25
C GLY A 213 6.08 2.01 -11.11
N ASP A 214 6.79 2.82 -11.91
CA ASP A 214 8.08 2.43 -12.50
C ASP A 214 9.00 3.61 -12.90
N GLY A 215 8.61 4.86 -12.62
CA GLY A 215 9.39 6.06 -12.97
C GLY A 215 10.74 6.22 -12.24
N PHE A 216 10.97 5.55 -11.11
CA PHE A 216 12.24 5.62 -10.37
C PHE A 216 13.07 4.32 -10.40
N SER A 217 12.57 3.25 -11.01
CA SER A 217 13.43 2.11 -11.42
C SER A 217 14.43 2.48 -12.52
N HIS A 218 14.26 3.65 -13.14
CA HIS A 218 15.18 4.19 -14.15
C HIS A 218 16.32 5.05 -13.56
N TRP A 219 16.21 5.60 -12.35
CA TRP A 219 17.35 6.23 -11.67
C TRP A 219 18.30 5.18 -11.08
N ALA A 220 17.77 4.16 -10.40
CA ALA A 220 18.59 3.09 -9.81
C ALA A 220 19.35 2.24 -10.86
N ASN A 221 19.04 2.42 -12.14
CA ASN A 221 19.72 1.77 -13.28
C ASN A 221 20.46 2.73 -14.22
N ARG A 222 20.57 4.04 -13.88
CA ARG A 222 21.34 5.01 -14.66
C ARG A 222 22.77 5.21 -14.13
N SER A 223 23.23 4.35 -13.22
CA SER A 223 24.66 4.08 -13.04
C SER A 223 25.06 2.96 -14.01
N LYS A 224 25.37 3.33 -15.25
CA LYS A 224 26.17 2.48 -16.15
C LYS A 224 27.51 3.17 -16.37
N ASN A 225 28.39 3.01 -15.38
CA ASN A 225 29.83 2.81 -15.51
C ASN A 225 30.51 3.18 -14.20
N SER A 226 30.71 2.18 -13.32
CA SER A 226 31.92 1.91 -12.52
C SER A 226 31.56 1.16 -11.23
N ASP A 227 31.89 -0.13 -11.23
CA ASP A 227 32.45 -0.90 -10.10
C ASP A 227 31.77 -0.87 -8.72
N ALA A 228 30.46 -1.08 -8.64
CA ALA A 228 29.82 -1.60 -7.42
C ALA A 228 29.60 -3.12 -7.55
N GLY A 229 30.31 -3.90 -6.73
CA GLY A 229 30.30 -5.36 -6.73
C GLY A 229 28.90 -5.99 -6.61
N GLN A 230 28.71 -7.08 -7.35
CA GLN A 230 27.50 -7.89 -7.33
C GLN A 230 27.28 -8.52 -5.94
N GLY A 231 26.27 -8.05 -5.20
CA GLY A 231 25.64 -8.78 -4.09
C GLY A 231 24.57 -9.75 -4.63
N PRO A 232 24.21 -10.81 -3.87
CA PRO A 232 23.61 -12.01 -4.44
C PRO A 232 22.20 -11.78 -5.01
N SER A 233 22.06 -12.08 -6.29
CA SER A 233 20.78 -12.16 -6.99
C SER A 233 19.98 -13.37 -6.50
N SER A 234 18.83 -13.16 -5.87
CA SER A 234 17.78 -14.17 -5.79
C SER A 234 16.91 -14.08 -7.06
N GLY A 235 16.79 -15.20 -7.75
CA GLY A 235 16.34 -15.29 -9.13
C GLY A 235 14.88 -14.88 -9.36
N GLY A 236 14.70 -14.05 -10.38
CA GLY A 236 13.44 -13.85 -11.09
C GLY A 236 13.73 -13.78 -12.58
N VAL A 237 13.35 -14.83 -13.30
CA VAL A 237 13.56 -14.99 -14.75
C VAL A 237 12.89 -13.84 -15.51
N ARG A 238 13.67 -13.11 -16.31
CA ARG A 238 13.16 -12.19 -17.35
C ARG A 238 12.49 -13.02 -18.46
N GLY A 239 11.17 -12.98 -18.53
CA GLY A 239 10.42 -13.36 -19.72
C GLY A 239 10.14 -12.12 -20.57
N SER A 240 11.02 -11.85 -21.54
CA SER A 240 10.72 -10.95 -22.65
C SER A 240 10.44 -11.81 -23.87
N SER A 241 9.26 -11.71 -24.46
CA SER A 241 9.07 -12.04 -25.87
C SER A 241 7.85 -11.31 -26.44
N GLY A 242 8.16 -10.30 -27.25
CA GLY A 242 7.33 -9.93 -28.38
C GLY A 242 7.25 -11.09 -29.37
N ASN A 243 6.13 -11.09 -30.07
CA ASN A 243 5.65 -12.08 -31.02
C ASN A 243 6.56 -12.19 -32.27
N SER A 244 7.02 -13.39 -32.65
CA SER A 244 7.26 -13.82 -34.05
C SER A 244 7.50 -15.33 -34.09
N GLY A 245 6.77 -16.06 -34.93
CA GLY A 245 6.95 -17.50 -35.11
C GLY A 245 8.20 -17.85 -35.92
N SER A 246 8.70 -19.08 -35.74
CA SER A 246 9.07 -20.04 -36.80
C SER A 246 9.89 -21.21 -36.24
N SER A 247 9.31 -22.41 -36.37
CA SER A 247 9.92 -23.70 -36.72
C SER A 247 11.09 -24.34 -35.94
N SER A 248 10.91 -25.66 -35.72
CA SER A 248 11.91 -26.76 -35.61
C SER A 248 12.62 -26.94 -34.26
N ARG A 249 12.93 -28.13 -33.73
CA ARG A 249 12.53 -29.55 -33.87
C ARG A 249 13.30 -30.29 -32.74
N ILE A 250 12.76 -31.43 -32.29
CA ILE A 250 13.48 -32.61 -31.74
C ILE A 250 14.02 -32.56 -30.30
N GLY A 251 13.62 -33.55 -29.49
CA GLY A 251 14.30 -33.91 -28.25
C GLY A 251 13.45 -34.70 -27.24
N SER A 252 13.01 -35.91 -27.59
CA SER A 252 12.29 -36.85 -26.73
C SER A 252 13.16 -37.37 -25.58
N THR A 253 12.62 -37.43 -24.35
CA THR A 253 12.89 -38.54 -23.41
C THR A 253 11.64 -38.86 -22.60
N LYS A 254 11.26 -40.15 -22.67
CA LYS A 254 10.20 -40.81 -21.90
C LYS A 254 10.72 -41.14 -20.49
N GLY A 255 9.82 -41.09 -19.51
CA GLY A 255 10.01 -41.69 -18.19
C GLY A 255 8.66 -41.93 -17.53
N SER A 256 8.15 -43.16 -17.67
CA SER A 256 6.92 -43.71 -17.07
C SER A 256 7.07 -43.93 -15.56
N ASN A 257 5.96 -43.81 -14.82
CA ASN A 257 5.43 -44.73 -13.79
C ASN A 257 4.18 -44.05 -13.19
N ASN A 258 2.93 -44.38 -13.54
CA ASN A 258 2.14 -45.62 -13.46
C ASN A 258 1.62 -45.95 -12.05
N ALA A 259 0.33 -46.33 -12.00
CA ALA A 259 -0.53 -46.77 -10.87
C ALA A 259 -1.24 -45.65 -10.06
N SER A 260 -2.55 -45.68 -9.79
CA SER A 260 -3.61 -46.66 -10.07
C SER A 260 -5.00 -46.11 -9.64
N ASN A 261 -6.05 -46.57 -10.35
CA ASN A 261 -7.49 -46.72 -10.02
C ASN A 261 -8.19 -45.72 -9.06
N ALA A 262 -9.15 -44.89 -9.49
CA ALA A 262 -10.50 -45.14 -10.04
C ALA A 262 -11.64 -45.25 -8.99
N ASN A 263 -12.53 -44.24 -9.04
CA ASN A 263 -14.00 -44.22 -8.82
C ASN A 263 -14.59 -44.65 -7.46
N ARG A 264 -15.69 -44.10 -6.95
CA ARG A 264 -16.69 -43.13 -7.44
C ARG A 264 -17.47 -42.68 -6.20
N THR A 265 -17.39 -41.41 -5.84
CA THR A 265 -18.33 -40.81 -4.87
C THR A 265 -18.70 -39.42 -5.35
N THR A 266 -20.00 -39.17 -5.33
CA THR A 266 -20.70 -37.94 -5.65
C THR A 266 -20.18 -36.76 -4.84
N GLY A 267 -19.84 -35.66 -5.51
CA GLY A 267 -19.52 -34.37 -4.87
C GLY A 267 -18.05 -34.22 -4.45
N VAL A 268 -17.46 -33.09 -4.83
CA VAL A 268 -16.14 -32.59 -4.37
C VAL A 268 -14.93 -33.34 -4.97
N LYS A 269 -14.45 -32.92 -6.15
CA LYS A 269 -13.07 -33.24 -6.57
C LYS A 269 -12.11 -32.15 -6.07
N ALA A 270 -11.09 -32.60 -5.35
CA ALA A 270 -10.08 -31.76 -4.71
C ALA A 270 -9.07 -31.23 -5.75
N ASN A 271 -8.46 -30.10 -5.40
CA ASN A 271 -7.34 -29.44 -6.07
C ASN A 271 -6.05 -30.29 -5.96
N SER A 272 -6.09 -31.55 -6.40
CA SER A 272 -5.07 -32.56 -6.08
C SER A 272 -4.19 -33.00 -7.25
N ASP A 273 -4.55 -32.69 -8.49
CA ASP A 273 -3.78 -33.11 -9.67
C ASP A 273 -3.36 -31.94 -10.58
N ILE A 274 -2.19 -32.05 -11.24
CA ILE A 274 -1.63 -31.01 -12.12
C ILE A 274 -2.62 -30.58 -13.20
N LYS A 275 -3.38 -31.52 -13.77
CA LYS A 275 -4.36 -31.25 -14.83
C LYS A 275 -5.51 -30.33 -14.40
N SER A 276 -5.83 -30.27 -13.10
CA SER A 276 -6.83 -29.33 -12.58
C SER A 276 -6.35 -27.89 -12.54
N ARG A 277 -5.03 -27.65 -12.67
CA ARG A 277 -4.40 -26.32 -12.53
C ARG A 277 -3.74 -25.81 -13.82
N THR A 278 -3.62 -26.67 -14.84
CA THR A 278 -3.03 -26.31 -16.12
C THR A 278 -4.11 -25.80 -17.09
N PRO A 279 -3.99 -24.57 -17.62
CA PRO A 279 -4.87 -24.08 -18.67
C PRO A 279 -4.72 -24.92 -19.94
N VAL A 280 -5.83 -25.42 -20.48
CA VAL A 280 -5.85 -26.12 -21.78
C VAL A 280 -6.63 -25.36 -22.85
N GLY A 281 -7.28 -24.25 -22.48
CA GLY A 281 -8.08 -23.42 -23.39
C GLY A 281 -8.70 -22.22 -22.69
N LYS A 282 -9.56 -21.49 -23.41
CA LYS A 282 -10.34 -20.36 -22.89
C LYS A 282 -11.84 -20.60 -23.05
N SER A 283 -12.65 -20.11 -22.12
CA SER A 283 -14.10 -20.04 -22.25
C SER A 283 -14.52 -18.99 -23.28
N SER A 284 -15.80 -18.99 -23.66
CA SER A 284 -16.41 -17.94 -24.51
C SER A 284 -16.25 -16.53 -23.94
N SER A 285 -16.11 -16.40 -22.62
CA SER A 285 -15.82 -15.15 -21.91
C SER A 285 -14.32 -14.82 -21.78
N GLY A 286 -13.45 -15.55 -22.50
CA GLY A 286 -12.00 -15.33 -22.52
C GLY A 286 -11.24 -15.84 -21.30
N GLN A 287 -11.88 -16.54 -20.36
CA GLN A 287 -11.28 -17.02 -19.11
C GLN A 287 -10.59 -18.38 -19.31
N ASN A 288 -9.43 -18.59 -18.71
CA ASN A 288 -8.70 -19.86 -18.81
C ASN A 288 -9.49 -21.02 -18.19
N ILE A 289 -9.53 -22.17 -18.87
CA ILE A 289 -10.19 -23.39 -18.40
C ILE A 289 -9.20 -24.55 -18.29
N ASN A 290 -9.44 -25.46 -17.35
CA ASN A 290 -8.62 -26.67 -17.17
C ASN A 290 -9.09 -27.85 -18.06
N ALA A 291 -8.36 -28.97 -18.00
CA ALA A 291 -8.68 -30.19 -18.76
C ALA A 291 -10.06 -30.80 -18.45
N TYR A 292 -10.70 -30.36 -17.38
CA TYR A 292 -12.03 -30.79 -16.93
C TYR A 292 -13.12 -29.76 -17.26
N GLY A 293 -12.78 -28.66 -17.94
CA GLY A 293 -13.72 -27.60 -18.33
C GLY A 293 -14.04 -26.59 -17.21
N GLU A 294 -13.35 -26.65 -16.07
CA GLU A 294 -13.55 -25.71 -14.96
C GLU A 294 -12.80 -24.41 -15.22
N LYS A 295 -13.43 -23.27 -14.91
CA LYS A 295 -12.80 -21.96 -15.02
C LYS A 295 -11.71 -21.80 -13.97
N LEU A 296 -10.56 -21.28 -14.36
CA LEU A 296 -9.41 -21.05 -13.50
C LEU A 296 -9.35 -19.58 -13.08
N GLY A 297 -9.12 -19.35 -11.79
CA GLY A 297 -8.81 -18.01 -11.28
C GLY A 297 -7.35 -17.59 -11.58
N PRO A 298 -6.96 -16.35 -11.26
CA PRO A 298 -5.60 -15.85 -11.48
C PRO A 298 -4.50 -16.71 -10.82
N SER A 299 -4.83 -17.43 -9.75
CA SER A 299 -3.94 -18.34 -9.03
C SER A 299 -3.81 -19.74 -9.68
N GLY A 300 -4.47 -19.98 -10.81
CA GLY A 300 -4.49 -21.28 -11.50
C GLY A 300 -5.30 -22.36 -10.78
N LYS A 301 -6.15 -22.00 -9.80
CA LYS A 301 -7.05 -22.93 -9.11
C LYS A 301 -8.46 -22.91 -9.75
N PRO A 302 -9.19 -24.05 -9.78
CA PRO A 302 -10.58 -24.09 -10.22
C PRO A 302 -11.48 -23.18 -9.38
N MET A 303 -12.27 -22.36 -10.06
CA MET A 303 -13.27 -21.51 -9.43
C MET A 303 -14.45 -22.36 -8.95
N ARG A 304 -14.70 -22.37 -7.63
CA ARG A 304 -15.91 -22.97 -7.06
C ARG A 304 -16.99 -21.91 -6.93
N HIS A 305 -18.15 -22.16 -7.55
CA HIS A 305 -19.33 -21.33 -7.34
C HIS A 305 -20.03 -21.80 -6.07
N SER A 306 -20.05 -20.97 -5.02
CA SER A 306 -20.96 -21.13 -3.90
C SER A 306 -22.15 -20.23 -4.15
N GLN A 307 -23.37 -20.78 -4.24
CA GLN A 307 -24.58 -19.95 -4.20
C GLN A 307 -24.79 -19.54 -2.75
N GLN A 308 -24.57 -18.28 -2.44
CA GLN A 308 -24.90 -17.73 -1.12
C GLN A 308 -26.28 -17.05 -1.20
N HIS A 309 -26.96 -16.88 -0.06
CA HIS A 309 -28.28 -16.27 0.04
C HIS A 309 -28.27 -15.10 1.05
N SER A 310 -29.10 -14.08 0.81
CA SER A 310 -29.17 -12.81 1.55
C SER A 310 -29.59 -12.95 3.03
N THR A 311 -28.92 -12.19 3.91
CA THR A 311 -29.30 -12.05 5.32
C THR A 311 -30.37 -10.98 5.53
N GLN A 312 -31.07 -11.00 6.68
CA GLN A 312 -32.12 -10.03 7.01
C GLN A 312 -31.64 -8.57 6.97
N LYS A 313 -30.39 -8.35 7.41
CA LYS A 313 -29.80 -7.01 7.45
C LYS A 313 -29.54 -6.48 6.04
N SER A 314 -28.97 -7.29 5.16
CA SER A 314 -28.67 -6.85 3.79
C SER A 314 -29.93 -6.58 2.96
N ALA A 315 -31.00 -7.37 3.15
CA ALA A 315 -32.29 -7.08 2.52
C ALA A 315 -32.92 -5.76 3.03
N LYS A 316 -32.72 -5.43 4.31
CA LYS A 316 -33.22 -4.17 4.89
C LYS A 316 -32.48 -2.95 4.36
N ASP A 317 -31.16 -3.04 4.25
CA ASP A 317 -30.30 -1.96 3.75
C ASP A 317 -30.54 -1.72 2.25
N ALA A 318 -30.86 -2.76 1.47
CA ALA A 318 -31.28 -2.64 0.08
C ALA A 318 -32.64 -1.93 -0.05
N ALA A 319 -33.65 -2.33 0.74
CA ALA A 319 -34.95 -1.65 0.74
C ALA A 319 -34.85 -0.16 1.10
N GLN A 320 -33.95 0.19 2.05
CA GLN A 320 -33.70 1.58 2.41
C GLN A 320 -33.06 2.40 1.28
N ARG A 321 -32.16 1.82 0.48
CA ARG A 321 -31.56 2.49 -0.70
C ARG A 321 -32.61 2.82 -1.77
N ASP A 322 -33.62 1.98 -1.93
CA ASP A 322 -34.74 2.23 -2.85
C ASP A 322 -35.83 3.16 -2.26
N GLY A 323 -35.53 3.81 -1.13
CA GLY A 323 -36.42 4.76 -0.45
C GLY A 323 -37.60 4.08 0.25
N ASN A 324 -37.54 2.77 0.49
CA ASN A 324 -38.60 2.01 1.15
C ASN A 324 -38.21 1.66 2.60
N LYS A 325 -38.99 2.14 3.58
CA LYS A 325 -38.70 1.97 5.02
C LYS A 325 -39.31 0.69 5.63
N ARG A 326 -39.77 -0.26 4.82
CA ARG A 326 -40.50 -1.46 5.28
C ARG A 326 -39.55 -2.63 5.59
N GLN A 327 -40.01 -3.52 6.47
CA GLN A 327 -39.22 -4.68 6.91
C GLN A 327 -39.15 -5.76 5.81
N PRO A 328 -37.99 -6.41 5.59
CA PRO A 328 -37.86 -7.51 4.63
C PRO A 328 -38.73 -8.71 4.97
N ILE A 329 -39.21 -9.44 3.97
CA ILE A 329 -39.97 -10.68 4.16
C ILE A 329 -38.98 -11.85 4.22
N LYS A 330 -39.11 -12.66 5.27
CA LYS A 330 -38.38 -13.94 5.41
C LYS A 330 -39.09 -15.01 4.59
N HIS A 331 -38.38 -15.62 3.64
CA HIS A 331 -38.86 -16.80 2.95
C HIS A 331 -38.25 -18.06 3.59
N VAL A 332 -39.08 -18.90 4.19
CA VAL A 332 -38.69 -20.18 4.78
C VAL A 332 -39.10 -21.26 3.78
N LYS A 333 -38.15 -22.01 3.21
CA LYS A 333 -38.43 -23.15 2.31
C LYS A 333 -38.10 -24.46 3.04
N PRO A 334 -39.08 -25.33 3.35
CA PRO A 334 -38.79 -26.53 4.13
C PRO A 334 -38.21 -27.70 3.33
N GLU A 335 -38.22 -27.67 2.00
CA GLU A 335 -37.85 -28.83 1.18
C GLU A 335 -36.79 -28.47 0.14
N ASN A 336 -35.69 -29.25 0.11
CA ASN A 336 -34.53 -29.19 -0.79
C ASN A 336 -33.26 -28.45 -0.33
N GLY A 337 -32.99 -28.38 0.98
CA GLY A 337 -31.65 -28.03 1.49
C GLY A 337 -31.16 -26.62 1.15
N GLN A 338 -32.08 -25.72 0.76
CA GLN A 338 -31.81 -24.30 0.60
C GLN A 338 -31.97 -23.59 1.95
N ASN A 339 -31.05 -22.69 2.29
CA ASN A 339 -31.11 -21.93 3.53
C ASN A 339 -32.21 -20.86 3.47
N ASP A 340 -32.77 -20.54 4.64
CA ASP A 340 -33.66 -19.38 4.82
C ASP A 340 -33.03 -18.11 4.23
N HIS A 341 -33.82 -17.32 3.52
CA HIS A 341 -33.34 -16.09 2.88
C HIS A 341 -34.39 -14.98 2.92
N TYR A 342 -33.95 -13.73 2.71
CA TYR A 342 -34.78 -12.54 2.85
C TYR A 342 -34.90 -11.79 1.52
N HIS A 343 -36.13 -11.37 1.18
CA HIS A 343 -36.40 -10.53 0.01
C HIS A 343 -36.75 -9.09 0.41
N SER A 344 -36.28 -8.14 -0.38
CA SER A 344 -36.73 -6.75 -0.32
C SER A 344 -38.14 -6.62 -0.91
N VAL A 345 -38.94 -5.71 -0.34
CA VAL A 345 -40.32 -5.44 -0.76
C VAL A 345 -40.45 -4.07 -1.41
N ASP A 346 -41.46 -3.89 -2.25
CA ASP A 346 -41.81 -2.62 -2.89
C ASP A 346 -42.69 -1.73 -1.98
N ARG A 347 -43.10 -0.55 -2.47
CA ARG A 347 -43.96 0.39 -1.72
C ARG A 347 -45.36 -0.16 -1.42
N LYS A 348 -45.83 -1.17 -2.15
CA LYS A 348 -47.11 -1.84 -1.94
C LYS A 348 -46.99 -3.01 -0.96
N GLY A 349 -45.78 -3.50 -0.70
CA GLY A 349 -45.49 -4.62 0.20
C GLY A 349 -45.26 -5.94 -0.55
N GLU A 350 -45.16 -5.90 -1.87
CA GLU A 350 -44.93 -7.08 -2.71
C GLU A 350 -43.44 -7.34 -2.89
N PRO A 351 -43.00 -8.61 -3.05
CA PRO A 351 -41.61 -8.95 -3.29
C PRO A 351 -41.10 -8.32 -4.60
N VAL A 352 -39.92 -7.70 -4.56
CA VAL A 352 -39.30 -7.15 -5.78
C VAL A 352 -38.64 -8.28 -6.56
N SER A 353 -39.26 -8.69 -7.68
CA SER A 353 -38.81 -9.80 -8.55
C SER A 353 -37.35 -9.69 -9.04
N ASN A 354 -36.75 -8.50 -9.06
CA ASN A 354 -35.42 -8.23 -9.62
C ASN A 354 -34.46 -7.56 -8.62
N GLY A 355 -34.69 -7.70 -7.32
CA GLY A 355 -33.79 -7.16 -6.29
C GLY A 355 -32.38 -7.73 -6.43
N VAL A 356 -31.38 -6.85 -6.52
CA VAL A 356 -29.98 -7.23 -6.70
C VAL A 356 -29.48 -8.02 -5.48
N HIS A 357 -29.07 -9.27 -5.69
CA HIS A 357 -28.39 -10.09 -4.68
C HIS A 357 -26.93 -9.62 -4.55
N HIS A 358 -26.56 -9.10 -3.37
CA HIS A 358 -25.17 -8.77 -3.05
C HIS A 358 -24.66 -9.66 -1.91
N GLU A 359 -23.50 -10.28 -2.12
CA GLU A 359 -22.88 -11.31 -1.28
C GLU A 359 -21.41 -10.93 -1.02
N PHE A 360 -20.89 -11.11 0.20
CA PHE A 360 -19.45 -11.06 0.51
C PHE A 360 -19.05 -12.24 1.40
N PHE A 361 -17.85 -12.79 1.15
CA PHE A 361 -17.32 -13.98 1.84
C PHE A 361 -16.86 -13.68 3.28
N LYS A 362 -16.90 -14.71 4.13
CA LYS A 362 -16.18 -14.76 5.41
C LYS A 362 -14.72 -15.16 5.20
#